data_AF-A0A2G4HQI5-F1
#
_entry.id   AF-A0A2G4HQI5-F1
#
_cell.length_a   1.000
_cell.length_b   1.000
_cell.length_c   1.000
_cell.angle_alpha   90.00
_cell.angle_beta   90.00
_cell.angle_gamma   90.00
#
_symmetry.space_group_name_H-M   'P 1'
#
loop_
_entity.id
_entity.type
_entity.pdbx_description
1 polymer ?
#
loop_
_entity_poly.entity_id
_entity_poly.type
_entity_poly.pdbx_seq_one_letter_code
_entity_poly.pdbx_strand_id
1 'polypeptide(L)' 'MVHPPSTPAPIGRIGDRFEVDITDLGHDGQGVGRWQERVVFVPGALPEERVAVVVRRVQRR' A
#
# COMPACT_ATOMS: atom_id res chain seq x y z
N MET A 1 -2.69 -21.95 -3.71
CA MET A 1 -3.50 -20.75 -3.99
C MET A 1 -2.51 -19.60 -4.08
N VAL A 2 -1.85 -19.44 -5.23
CA VAL A 2 -0.83 -18.40 -5.43
C VAL A 2 -1.54 -17.19 -6.01
N HIS A 3 -1.45 -16.04 -5.34
CA HIS A 3 -1.92 -14.79 -5.92
C HIS A 3 -1.10 -14.54 -7.21
N PRO A 4 -1.73 -14.26 -8.37
CA PRO A 4 -0.97 -13.91 -9.56
C PRO A 4 -0.14 -12.65 -9.28
N PRO A 5 1.07 -12.51 -9.86
CA PRO A 5 1.81 -11.26 -9.78
C PRO A 5 0.94 -10.17 -10.38
N SER A 6 0.44 -9.27 -9.53
CA SER A 6 -0.39 -8.15 -9.99
C SER A 6 0.49 -7.30 -10.89
N THR A 7 0.20 -7.31 -12.19
CA THR A 7 0.79 -6.41 -13.18
C THR A 7 0.86 -5.01 -12.57
N PRO A 8 2.01 -4.30 -12.62
CA PRO A 8 2.09 -2.95 -12.09
C PRO A 8 1.14 -2.05 -12.89
N ALA A 9 -0.07 -1.86 -12.37
CA ALA A 9 -1.03 -0.93 -12.89
C ALA A 9 -0.41 0.48 -12.90
N PRO A 10 -0.79 1.33 -13.88
CA PRO A 10 -0.22 2.66 -14.01
C PRO A 10 -0.51 3.50 -12.75
N ILE A 11 0.54 3.69 -11.95
CA ILE A 11 0.72 4.64 -10.85
C ILE A 11 -0.55 5.29 -10.26
N GLY A 12 -0.96 4.76 -9.11
CA GLY A 12 -1.68 5.49 -8.07
C GLY A 12 -2.93 6.19 -8.59
N ARG A 13 -3.84 5.45 -9.23
CA ARG A 13 -5.21 5.91 -9.48
C ARG A 13 -6.12 5.38 -8.38
N ILE A 14 -7.18 6.13 -8.07
CA ILE A 14 -8.23 5.65 -7.18
C ILE A 14 -8.82 4.38 -7.79
N GLY A 15 -8.90 3.31 -7.00
CA GLY A 15 -9.39 2.00 -7.44
C GLY A 15 -8.29 0.99 -7.75
N ASP A 16 -7.02 1.41 -7.90
CA ASP A 16 -5.92 0.47 -8.11
C ASP A 16 -5.75 -0.46 -6.91
N ARG A 17 -5.40 -1.73 -7.19
CA ARG A 17 -5.17 -2.75 -6.17
C ARG A 17 -3.76 -3.31 -6.28
N PHE A 18 -3.04 -3.36 -5.17
CA PHE A 18 -1.69 -3.91 -5.11
C PHE A 18 -1.38 -4.43 -3.71
N GLU A 19 -0.32 -5.22 -3.59
CA GLU A 19 0.24 -5.62 -2.31
C GLU A 19 1.33 -4.65 -1.87
N VAL A 20 1.38 -4.37 -0.57
CA VAL A 20 2.40 -3.53 0.04
C VAL A 20 2.92 -4.22 1.29
N ASP A 21 4.24 -4.21 1.46
CA ASP A 21 4.90 -4.60 2.69
C ASP A 21 4.90 -3.41 3.64
N ILE A 22 4.40 -3.63 4.85
CA ILE A 22 4.40 -2.63 5.91
C ILE A 22 5.73 -2.75 6.65
N THR A 23 6.51 -1.67 6.60
CA THR A 23 7.85 -1.63 7.19
C THR A 23 7.88 -0.87 8.50
N ASP A 24 6.90 0.00 8.74
CA ASP A 24 6.92 0.93 9.87
C ASP A 24 5.48 1.33 10.29
N LEU A 25 5.35 2.12 11.36
CA LEU A 25 4.08 2.65 11.85
C LEU A 25 4.13 4.19 11.89
N GLY A 26 3.09 4.81 11.34
CA GLY A 26 2.87 6.25 11.43
C GLY A 26 2.42 6.67 12.82
N HIS A 27 2.44 7.99 13.05
CA HIS A 27 2.12 8.58 14.35
C HIS A 27 0.73 8.21 14.88
N ASP A 28 -0.29 8.14 14.01
CA ASP A 28 -1.65 7.77 14.39
C ASP A 28 -1.91 6.24 14.37
N GLY A 29 -0.86 5.42 14.25
CA GLY A 29 -0.96 3.96 14.26
C GLY A 29 -1.29 3.32 12.91
N GLN A 30 -1.22 4.06 11.81
CA GLN A 30 -1.30 3.50 10.46
C GLN A 30 -0.02 2.77 10.07
N GLY A 31 -0.14 1.62 9.40
CA GLY A 31 0.98 0.97 8.76
C GLY A 31 1.56 1.84 7.64
N VAL A 32 2.88 1.93 7.59
CA VAL A 32 3.63 2.68 6.57
C VAL A 32 4.39 1.69 5.71
N GLY A 33 4.08 1.71 4.43
CA GLY A 33 4.77 0.92 3.40
C GLY A 33 5.25 1.79 2.25
N ARG A 34 5.99 1.18 1.33
CA ARG A 34 6.43 1.83 0.09
C ARG A 34 6.00 1.02 -1.12
N TRP A 35 5.48 1.73 -2.11
CA TRP A 35 5.10 1.14 -3.39
C TRP A 35 5.46 2.09 -4.53
N GLN A 36 6.25 1.61 -5.50
CA GLN A 36 6.72 2.39 -6.66
C GLN A 36 7.13 3.84 -6.29
N GLU A 37 8.06 3.94 -5.33
CA GLU A 37 8.65 5.19 -4.82
C GLU A 37 7.69 6.12 -4.05
N ARG A 38 6.47 5.66 -3.77
CA ARG A 38 5.49 6.41 -2.96
C ARG A 38 5.34 5.79 -1.59
N VAL A 39 5.11 6.64 -0.60
CA VAL A 39 4.72 6.21 0.74
C VAL A 39 3.23 5.89 0.72
N VAL A 40 2.88 4.71 1.22
CA VAL A 40 1.51 4.21 1.33
C VAL A 40 1.18 4.11 2.81
N PHE A 41 0.07 4.72 3.20
CA PHE A 41 -0.46 4.66 4.56
C PHE A 41 -1.64 3.68 4.59
N VAL A 42 -1.58 2.67 5.44
CA VAL A 42 -2.56 1.60 5.53
C VAL A 42 -3.10 1.52 6.97
N PRO A 43 -4.32 2.02 7.23
CA PRO A 43 -4.91 1.95 8.56
C PRO A 43 -5.07 0.50 9.04
N GLY A 44 -4.66 0.22 10.28
CA GLY A 44 -4.83 -1.10 10.91
C GLY A 44 -3.87 -2.18 10.44
N ALA A 45 -2.85 -1.84 9.64
CA ALA A 45 -1.79 -2.78 9.27
C ALA A 45 -0.56 -2.59 10.17
N LEU A 46 0.07 -3.71 10.55
CA LEU A 46 1.23 -3.75 11.43
C LEU A 46 2.52 -3.91 10.62
N PRO A 47 3.68 -3.49 11.18
CA PRO A 47 4.98 -3.81 10.61
C PRO A 47 5.14 -5.31 10.39
N GLU A 48 5.90 -5.68 9.36
CA GLU A 48 6.17 -7.06 8.95
C GLU A 48 4.96 -7.78 8.29
N GLU A 49 3.81 -7.12 8.16
CA GLU A 49 2.69 -7.64 7.37
C GLU A 49 2.80 -7.30 5.88
N ARG A 50 2.40 -8.24 5.03
CA ARG A 50 2.10 -8.01 3.61
C ARG A 50 0.60 -7.96 3.41
N VAL A 51 0.09 -6.81 2.97
CA VAL A 51 -1.35 -6.55 2.86
C VAL A 51 -1.74 -6.15 1.45
N ALA A 52 -2.88 -6.66 0.99
CA ALA A 52 -3.49 -6.26 -0.28
C ALA A 52 -4.38 -5.01 -0.07
N VAL A 53 -4.02 -3.90 -0.70
CA VAL A 53 -4.67 -2.60 -0.52
C VAL A 53 -5.38 -2.14 -1.78
N VAL A 54 -6.37 -1.26 -1.61
CA VAL A 54 -7.01 -0.51 -2.70
C VAL A 54 -6.80 0.98 -2.50
N VAL A 55 -6.38 1.67 -3.54
CA VAL A 55 -6.15 3.12 -3.48
C VAL A 55 -7.49 3.83 -3.33
N ARG A 56 -7.69 4.48 -2.18
CA ARG A 56 -8.88 5.32 -1.91
C ARG A 56 -8.63 6.79 -2.23
N ARG A 57 -7.40 7.26 -2.03
CA ARG A 57 -7.01 8.66 -2.23
C ARG A 57 -5.56 8.73 -2.66
N VAL A 58 -5.28 9.68 -3.53
CA VAL A 58 -3.93 9.94 -4.06
C VAL A 58 -3.64 11.40 -3.79
N GLN A 59 -2.60 11.66 -3.02
CA GLN A 59 -2.11 13.02 -2.83
C GLN A 59 -1.03 13.28 -3.87
N ARG A 60 -1.19 14.34 -4.67
CA ARG A 60 -0.11 14.88 -5.48
C ARG A 60 0.71 15.84 -4.60
N ARG A 61 2.03 15.75 -4.70
CA ARG A 61 2.94 16.75 -4.12
C ARG A 61 2.71 18.09 -4.80
#